data_AF-A0A3D0X7Q0-F1
#
_entry.id   AF-A0A3D0X7Q0-F1
#
_cell.length_a   1.000
_cell.length_b   1.000
_cell.length_c   1.000
_cell.angle_alpha   90.00
_cell.angle_beta   90.00
_cell.angle_gamma   90.00
#
_symmetry.space_group_name_H-M   'P 1'
#
loop_
_entity.id
_entity.type
_entity.pdbx_description
1 polymer ?
#
loop_
_entity_poly.entity_id
_entity_poly.type
_entity_poly.pdbx_seq_one_letter_code
_entity_poly.pdbx_strand_id
1 'polypeptide(L)' 'LRSKEFDDVDVALTTRELARMIKSTGIDFADLEDEDYDAPFNKATGGGAIFGATGGVLEAALRTAARML' A
#
# COMPACT_ATOMS: atom_id res chain seq x y z
N LEU A 1 8.97 27.05 5.47
CA LEU A 1 10.26 26.41 5.76
C LEU A 1 10.07 24.91 5.61
N ARG A 2 10.43 24.33 4.44
CA ARG A 2 10.62 22.88 4.34
C ARG A 2 12.03 22.61 4.86
N SER A 3 12.17 21.92 5.97
CA SER A 3 13.45 21.37 6.39
C SER A 3 13.80 20.28 5.39
N LYS A 4 14.80 20.55 4.55
CA LYS A 4 15.27 19.70 3.44
C LYS A 4 15.87 18.36 3.90
N GLU A 5 15.72 17.98 5.16
CA GLU A 5 16.42 16.84 5.75
C GLU A 5 15.65 15.53 5.66
N PHE A 6 14.31 15.53 5.59
CA PHE A 6 13.52 14.29 5.40
C PHE A 6 12.21 14.61 4.68
N ASP A 7 12.04 14.10 3.45
CA ASP A 7 10.72 14.06 2.81
C ASP A 7 9.97 12.81 3.33
N ASP A 8 8.65 12.89 3.51
CA ASP A 8 7.85 11.74 4.00
C ASP A 8 7.90 10.53 3.04
N VAL A 9 8.21 10.78 1.76
CA VAL A 9 8.37 9.77 0.71
C VAL A 9 9.54 10.18 -0.19
N ASP A 10 10.62 9.39 -0.18
CA ASP A 10 11.81 9.66 -1.02
C ASP A 10 11.60 9.28 -2.49
N VAL A 11 10.92 8.15 -2.74
CA VAL A 11 10.76 7.55 -4.07
C VAL A 11 9.38 6.93 -4.24
N ALA A 12 8.78 7.10 -5.42
CA ALA A 12 7.57 6.38 -5.82
C ALA A 12 7.88 5.49 -7.04
N LEU A 13 7.54 4.21 -6.95
CA LEU A 13 7.67 3.24 -8.04
C LEU A 13 6.30 2.88 -8.60
N THR A 14 6.20 2.83 -9.92
CA THR A 14 5.04 2.23 -10.61
C THR A 14 5.13 0.71 -10.59
N THR A 15 3.98 0.04 -10.74
CA THR A 15 3.92 -1.43 -10.84
C THR A 15 4.84 -1.98 -11.94
N ARG A 16 4.97 -1.27 -13.07
CA ARG A 16 5.82 -1.68 -14.20
C ARG A 16 7.31 -1.51 -13.90
N GLU A 17 7.70 -0.54 -13.08
CA GLU A 17 9.09 -0.36 -12.66
C GLU A 17 9.50 -1.46 -11.69
N LEU A 18 8.69 -1.71 -10.67
CA LEU A 18 8.94 -2.79 -9.72
C LEU A 18 9.01 -4.16 -10.42
N ALA A 19 8.06 -4.45 -11.31
CA ALA A 19 8.06 -5.71 -12.08
C ALA A 19 9.33 -5.90 -12.93
N ARG A 20 9.92 -4.81 -13.46
CA ARG A 20 11.19 -4.87 -14.19
C ARG A 20 12.37 -5.12 -13.26
N MET A 21 12.39 -4.49 -12.08
CA MET A 21 13.44 -4.71 -11.08
C MET A 21 13.49 -6.17 -10.63
N ILE A 22 12.34 -6.76 -10.24
CA ILE A 22 12.23 -8.17 -9.84
C ILE A 22 12.77 -9.11 -10.93
N LYS A 23 12.34 -8.90 -12.19
CA LYS A 23 12.82 -9.69 -13.33
C LYS A 23 14.32 -9.53 -13.57
N SER A 24 14.86 -8.31 -13.41
CA SER A 24 16.28 -8.04 -13.62
C SER A 24 17.19 -8.71 -12.58
N THR A 25 16.66 -8.96 -11.37
CA THR A 25 17.37 -9.64 -10.30
C THR A 25 17.34 -11.17 -10.39
N GLY A 26 16.58 -11.73 -11.35
CA GLY A 26 16.46 -13.18 -11.51
C GLY A 26 15.59 -13.87 -10.45
N ILE A 27 14.77 -13.12 -9.71
CA ILE A 27 13.85 -13.66 -8.71
C ILE A 27 12.62 -14.27 -9.43
N ASP A 28 12.32 -15.53 -9.14
CA ASP A 28 11.03 -16.12 -9.50
C ASP A 28 9.98 -15.75 -8.45
N PHE A 29 9.31 -14.63 -8.70
CA PHE A 29 8.36 -14.05 -7.75
C PHE A 29 7.14 -14.97 -7.48
N ALA A 30 6.80 -15.86 -8.41
CA ALA A 30 5.62 -16.72 -8.28
C ALA A 30 5.85 -17.91 -7.34
N ASP A 31 7.11 -18.22 -7.04
CA ASP A 31 7.53 -19.36 -6.21
C ASP A 31 8.10 -18.91 -4.85
N LEU A 32 7.91 -17.64 -4.48
CA LEU A 32 8.27 -17.14 -3.16
C LEU A 32 7.28 -17.66 -2.11
N GLU A 33 7.81 -17.97 -0.93
CA GLU A 33 6.98 -18.29 0.23
C GLU A 33 6.19 -17.04 0.67
N ASP A 34 4.97 -17.26 1.17
CA ASP A 34 4.17 -16.17 1.74
C ASP A 34 4.80 -15.67 3.05
N GLU A 35 4.89 -14.35 3.19
CA GLU A 35 5.36 -13.69 4.40
C GLU A 35 4.34 -12.66 4.89
N ASP A 36 4.30 -12.44 6.20
CA ASP A 36 3.51 -11.37 6.80
C ASP A 36 4.14 -10.01 6.49
N TYR A 37 3.30 -8.99 6.26
CA TYR A 37 3.79 -7.61 6.19
C TYR A 37 4.39 -7.15 7.53
N ASP A 38 5.22 -6.11 7.48
CA ASP A 38 5.81 -5.51 8.67
C ASP A 38 4.83 -4.61 9.44
N ALA A 39 5.05 -4.50 10.76
CA ALA A 39 4.39 -3.47 11.56
C ALA A 39 4.89 -2.07 11.16
N PRO A 40 4.01 -1.05 11.09
CA PRO A 40 2.61 -1.03 11.52
C PRO A 40 1.59 -1.43 10.43
N PHE A 41 2.03 -1.82 9.24
CA PHE A 41 1.16 -2.04 8.08
C PHE A 41 0.60 -3.46 7.97
N ASN A 42 0.99 -4.34 8.88
CA ASN A 42 0.55 -5.73 8.94
C ASN A 42 -0.93 -5.95 9.29
N LYS A 43 -1.66 -4.89 9.67
CA LYS A 43 -3.09 -4.98 9.99
C LYS A 43 -3.87 -3.94 9.19
N ALA A 44 -4.67 -4.42 8.24
CA ALA A 44 -5.66 -3.59 7.56
C ALA A 44 -7.02 -3.64 8.28
N THR A 45 -7.72 -2.51 8.33
CA THR A 45 -9.15 -2.50 8.65
C THR A 45 -9.96 -2.86 7.39
N GLY A 46 -11.23 -3.23 7.55
CA GLY A 46 -12.10 -3.54 6.39
C GLY A 46 -12.19 -2.40 5.36
N GLY A 47 -12.03 -1.14 5.78
CA GLY A 47 -11.94 0.02 4.89
C GLY A 47 -10.60 0.16 4.18
N GLY A 48 -9.49 -0.19 4.85
CA GLY A 48 -8.16 -0.21 4.24
C GLY A 48 -8.02 -1.30 3.17
N ALA A 49 -8.68 -2.45 3.36
CA ALA A 49 -8.68 -3.56 2.41
C ALA A 49 -9.34 -3.22 1.06
N ILE A 50 -10.30 -2.29 1.03
CA ILE A 50 -11.06 -1.94 -0.19
C ILE A 50 -10.54 -0.69 -0.90
N PHE A 51 -9.50 -0.03 -0.38
CA PHE A 51 -9.02 1.29 -0.83
C PHE A 51 -8.69 1.37 -2.35
N GLY A 52 -8.27 0.25 -2.96
CA GLY A 52 -7.93 0.18 -4.39
C GLY A 52 -9.08 -0.19 -5.35
N ALA A 53 -10.27 -0.52 -4.83
CA ALA A 53 -11.44 -0.85 -5.63
C ALA A 53 -12.27 0.41 -5.97
N THR A 54 -13.08 0.35 -7.03
CA THR A 54 -13.98 1.47 -7.39
C THR A 54 -14.93 1.79 -6.24
N GLY A 55 -14.88 3.03 -5.74
CA GLY A 55 -15.70 3.48 -4.61
C GLY A 55 -15.13 3.17 -3.23
N GLY A 56 -14.03 2.44 -3.12
CA GLY A 56 -13.49 1.96 -1.85
C GLY A 56 -13.19 3.05 -0.82
N VAL A 57 -12.57 4.15 -1.25
CA VAL A 57 -12.24 5.28 -0.37
C VAL A 57 -13.51 5.97 0.17
N LEU A 58 -14.45 6.28 -0.71
CA LEU A 58 -15.69 6.97 -0.33
C LEU A 58 -16.57 6.07 0.55
N GLU A 59 -16.66 4.79 0.21
CA GLU A 59 -17.43 3.82 0.99
C GLU A 59 -16.86 3.65 2.41
N ALA A 60 -15.53 3.53 2.55
CA ALA A 60 -14.89 3.44 3.85
C ALA A 60 -15.17 4.68 4.71
N ALA A 61 -15.12 5.87 4.11
CA ALA A 61 -15.43 7.12 4.80
C ALA A 61 -16.90 7.17 5.26
N LEU A 62 -17.85 6.85 4.39
CA LEU A 62 -19.28 6.84 4.71
C LEU A 62 -19.62 5.80 5.78
N ARG A 63 -19.07 4.58 5.70
CA ARG A 63 -19.25 3.54 6.73
C ARG A 63 -18.75 3.99 8.09
N THR A 64 -17.66 4.74 8.12
CA THR A 64 -17.09 5.28 9.35
C THR A 64 -17.99 6.38 9.92
N ALA A 65 -18.39 7.35 9.11
CA ALA A 65 -19.28 8.43 9.52
C ALA A 65 -20.62 7.90 10.07
N ALA A 66 -21.24 6.94 9.38
CA ALA A 66 -22.51 6.33 9.80
C ALA A 66 -22.43 5.52 11.11
N ARG A 67 -21.23 5.14 11.56
CA ARG A 67 -21.04 4.47 12.86
C ARG A 67 -20.68 5.42 13.99
N MET A 68 -20.13 6.59 13.66
CA MET A 68 -19.65 7.58 14.62
C MET A 68 -20.65 8.70 14.89
N LEU A 69 -21.59 8.92 13.95
CA LEU A 69 -22.75 9.80 14.06
C LEU A 69 -24.00 9.00 14.41
#